data_AF-A0A7C2I7B8-F1
#
_entry.id   AF-A0A7C2I7B8-F1
#
_cell.length_a   1.000
_cell.length_b   1.000
_cell.length_c   1.000
_cell.angle_alpha   90.00
_cell.angle_beta   90.00
_cell.angle_gamma   90.00
#
_symmetry.space_group_name_H-M   'P 1'
#
loop_
_entity.id
_entity.type
_entity.pdbx_description
1 polymer ?
#
loop_
_entity_poly.entity_id
_entity_poly.type
_entity_poly.pdbx_seq_one_letter_code
_entity_poly.pdbx_strand_id
1 'polypeptide(L)' 'MPCRTGWYDANRFEVKAIVKHNGEVKEIVPLKYGGKTSTFEGKLEVTKEWIYELTAYSYDPETGNTGVDRKTFKVSI' A
#
# COMPACT_ATOMS: atom_id res chain seq x y z
N MET A 1 10.42 -24.86 30.12
CA MET A 1 10.57 -23.54 29.45
C MET A 1 10.04 -23.68 28.04
N PRO A 2 8.90 -23.08 27.67
CA PRO A 2 8.40 -23.18 26.30
C PRO A 2 9.14 -22.19 25.39
N CYS A 3 9.74 -22.73 24.32
CA CYS A 3 10.25 -21.98 23.18
C CYS A 3 9.08 -21.24 22.51
N ARG A 4 9.08 -19.91 22.58
CA ARG A 4 8.09 -19.05 21.92
C ARG A 4 8.78 -18.33 20.76
N THR A 5 9.11 -19.06 19.70
CA THR A 5 9.50 -18.47 18.43
C THR A 5 8.26 -18.09 17.64
N GLY A 6 8.04 -16.79 17.48
CA GLY A 6 6.92 -16.24 16.73
C GLY A 6 6.94 -14.72 16.76
N TRP A 7 8.07 -14.11 16.41
CA TRP A 7 8.29 -12.65 16.42
C TRP A 7 7.95 -11.98 15.09
N TYR A 8 7.01 -12.51 14.31
CA TYR A 8 6.60 -11.86 13.06
C TYR A 8 5.11 -11.57 13.12
N ASP A 9 4.75 -10.55 13.88
CA ASP A 9 3.41 -9.95 13.87
C ASP A 9 3.24 -9.14 12.57
N ALA A 10 3.17 -9.82 11.43
CA ALA A 10 2.95 -9.22 10.11
C ALA A 10 1.58 -8.49 9.97
N ASN A 11 0.77 -8.48 11.04
CA ASN A 11 -0.48 -7.73 11.13
C ASN A 11 -0.30 -6.25 11.52
N ARG A 12 0.93 -5.77 11.81
CA ARG A 12 1.15 -4.37 12.22
C ARG A 12 1.62 -3.42 11.13
N PHE A 13 1.88 -3.92 9.92
CA PHE A 13 2.25 -3.07 8.79
C PHE A 13 1.03 -2.26 8.33
N GLU A 14 1.12 -0.93 8.44
CA GLU A 14 0.07 -0.04 7.95
C GLU A 14 0.46 0.44 6.55
N VAL A 15 -0.22 -0.11 5.53
CA VAL A 15 0.06 0.22 4.13
C VAL A 15 -1.17 0.85 3.49
N LYS A 16 -0.98 2.02 2.89
CA LYS A 16 -2.04 2.81 2.25
C LYS A 16 -1.57 3.28 0.89
N ALA A 17 -2.38 3.07 -0.14
CA ALA A 17 -2.18 3.67 -1.45
C ALA A 17 -3.05 4.92 -1.58
N ILE A 18 -2.43 6.07 -1.77
CA ILE A 18 -3.12 7.32 -2.08
C ILE A 18 -3.16 7.45 -3.58
N VAL A 19 -4.36 7.47 -4.14
CA VAL A 19 -4.58 7.64 -5.58
C VAL A 19 -4.98 9.09 -5.83
N LYS A 20 -4.18 9.78 -6.63
CA LYS A 20 -4.47 11.13 -7.08
C LYS A 20 -4.86 11.11 -8.54
N HIS A 21 -5.86 11.91 -8.87
CA HIS A 21 -6.33 12.15 -10.21
C HIS A 21 -6.35 13.66 -10.43
N ASN A 22 -5.60 14.15 -11.42
CA ASN A 22 -5.51 15.58 -11.74
C ASN A 22 -5.05 16.46 -10.54
N GLY A 23 -4.19 15.93 -9.67
CA GLY A 23 -3.71 16.62 -8.47
C GLY A 23 -4.66 16.54 -7.26
N GLU A 24 -5.89 16.05 -7.44
CA GLU A 24 -6.85 15.82 -6.36
C GLU A 24 -6.73 14.38 -5.83
N VAL A 25 -6.76 14.20 -4.50
CA VAL A 25 -6.80 12.87 -3.88
C VAL A 25 -8.16 12.27 -4.21
N LYS A 26 -8.17 11.29 -5.10
CA LYS A 26 -9.38 10.63 -5.57
C LYS A 26 -9.86 9.62 -4.53
N GLU A 27 -8.95 8.77 -4.08
CA GLU A 27 -9.25 7.68 -3.17
C GLU A 27 -8.01 7.26 -2.39
N ILE A 28 -8.22 6.84 -1.14
CA ILE A 28 -7.19 6.22 -0.32
C ILE A 28 -7.57 4.76 -0.18
N VAL A 29 -6.80 3.89 -0.82
CA VAL A 29 -7.01 2.45 -0.79
C VAL A 29 -6.15 1.86 0.33
N PRO A 30 -6.74 1.31 1.40
CA PRO A 30 -5.97 0.54 2.37
C PRO A 30 -5.45 -0.72 1.69
N LEU A 31 -4.13 -0.88 1.67
CA LEU A 31 -3.46 -2.04 1.13
C LEU A 31 -3.37 -3.10 2.23
N LYS A 32 -3.78 -4.33 1.93
CA LYS A 32 -3.69 -5.45 2.86
C LYS A 32 -2.46 -6.28 2.55
N TYR A 33 -1.87 -6.88 3.59
CA TYR A 33 -0.75 -7.79 3.42
C TYR A 33 -1.17 -9.01 2.58
N GLY A 34 -0.55 -9.19 1.41
CA GLY A 34 -0.90 -10.21 0.42
C GLY A 34 -0.36 -11.61 0.74
N GLY A 35 0.09 -11.84 1.98
CA GLY A 35 0.57 -13.15 2.43
C GLY A 35 2.02 -13.49 2.04
N LYS A 36 2.73 -12.60 1.35
CA LYS A 36 4.18 -12.71 1.07
C LYS A 36 4.94 -11.55 1.67
N THR A 37 6.15 -11.80 2.15
CA THR A 37 7.03 -10.79 2.74
C THR A 37 7.17 -9.62 1.77
N SER A 38 6.93 -8.39 2.25
CA SER A 38 6.95 -7.16 1.44
C SER A 38 5.95 -7.09 0.28
N THR A 39 4.89 -7.90 0.28
CA THR A 39 3.84 -7.86 -0.75
C THR A 39 2.54 -7.32 -0.16
N PHE A 40 2.03 -6.25 -0.74
CA PHE A 40 0.77 -5.63 -0.34
C PHE A 40 -0.15 -5.48 -1.55
N GLU A 41 -1.42 -5.80 -1.34
CA GLU A 41 -2.43 -5.84 -2.40
C GLU A 41 -3.62 -4.99 -2.00
N GLY A 42 -4.16 -4.27 -2.99
CA GLY A 42 -5.34 -3.43 -2.84
C GLY A 42 -6.07 -3.37 -4.16
N LYS A 43 -7.38 -3.19 -4.09
CA LYS A 43 -8.22 -3.03 -5.27
C LYS A 43 -8.58 -1.56 -5.38
N LEU A 44 -8.33 -1.00 -6.55
CA LEU A 44 -8.72 0.35 -6.92
C LEU A 44 -9.65 0.22 -8.13
N GLU A 45 -10.85 0.77 -8.02
CA GLU A 45 -11.78 0.86 -9.14
C GLU A 45 -11.52 2.16 -9.90
N VAL A 46 -10.84 2.07 -11.04
CA VAL A 46 -10.63 3.20 -11.95
C VAL A 46 -11.79 3.27 -12.94
N THR A 47 -12.56 4.35 -12.86
CA THR A 47 -13.78 4.55 -13.67
C THR A 47 -13.60 5.52 -14.83
N LYS A 48 -12.40 6.09 -15.03
CA LYS A 48 -12.11 7.07 -16.10
C LYS A 48 -10.74 6.83 -16.71
N GLU A 49 -10.62 7.08 -18.01
CA GLU A 49 -9.34 7.10 -18.71
C GLU A 49 -8.59 8.37 -18.33
N TRP A 50 -7.49 8.26 -17.59
CA TRP A 50 -6.66 9.41 -17.26
C TRP A 50 -5.28 9.00 -16.73
N ILE A 51 -4.45 10.00 -16.41
CA ILE A 51 -3.20 9.83 -15.70
C ILE A 51 -3.49 9.78 -14.20
N TYR A 52 -3.23 8.64 -13.59
CA TYR A 52 -3.36 8.42 -12.15
C TYR A 52 -1.99 8.40 -11.50
N GLU A 53 -1.89 9.05 -10.35
CA GLU A 53 -0.71 9.00 -9.52
C GLU A 53 -1.02 8.17 -8.28
N LEU A 54 -0.36 7.04 -8.15
CA LEU A 54 -0.47 6.16 -7.01
C LEU A 54 0.75 6.37 -6.11
N THR A 55 0.49 6.81 -4.88
CA THR A 55 1.50 6.96 -3.84
C THR A 55 1.25 5.89 -2.80
N ALA A 56 2.00 4.80 -2.86
CA ALA A 56 1.99 3.77 -1.85
C ALA A 56 2.87 4.20 -0.67
N TYR A 57 2.26 4.27 0.51
CA TYR A 57 2.93 4.51 1.78
C TYR A 57 2.90 3.23 2.59
N SER A 58 4.06 2.73 2.99
CA SER A 58 4.21 1.63 3.92
C SER A 58 4.92 2.13 5.18
N TYR A 59 4.31 1.86 6.34
CA TYR A 59 4.90 2.14 7.63
C TYR A 59 5.04 0.85 8.42
N ASP A 60 6.28 0.55 8.81
CA ASP A 60 6.59 -0.52 9.74
C ASP A 60 6.92 0.05 11.13
N PRO A 61 6.04 -0.14 12.14
CA PRO A 61 6.28 0.37 13.48
C PRO A 61 7.35 -0.41 14.26
N GLU A 62 7.70 -1.64 13.86
CA GLU A 62 8.70 -2.44 14.59
C GLU A 62 10.15 -2.06 14.26
N THR A 63 10.43 -1.79 12.99
CA THR A 63 11.76 -1.38 12.54
C THR A 63 11.87 0.13 12.33
N GLY A 64 10.75 0.85 12.34
CA GLY A 64 10.68 2.28 12.01
C GLY A 64 10.89 2.56 10.51
N ASN A 65 10.88 1.51 9.68
CA ASN A 65 11.08 1.67 8.24
C ASN A 65 9.82 2.24 7.58
N THR A 66 9.99 3.34 6.86
CA THR A 66 8.97 3.94 6.02
C THR A 66 9.33 3.73 4.56
N GLY A 67 8.45 3.09 3.80
CA GLY A 67 8.53 3.03 2.35
C GLY A 67 7.56 4.03 1.72
N VAL A 68 8.05 4.86 0.82
CA VAL A 68 7.21 5.68 -0.06
C VAL A 68 7.54 5.27 -1.47
N ASP A 69 6.56 4.73 -2.20
CA ASP A 69 6.67 4.47 -3.63
C ASP A 69 5.63 5.32 -4.37
N ARG A 70 6.06 6.03 -5.40
CA ARG A 70 5.17 6.81 -6.26
C ARG A 70 5.27 6.26 -7.67
N LYS A 71 4.13 5.85 -8.20
CA LYS A 71 3.97 5.42 -9.59
C LYS A 71 2.92 6.26 -10.26
N THR A 72 3.23 6.73 -11.45
CA THR A 72 2.27 7.38 -12.32
C THR A 72 1.98 6.44 -13.47
N PHE A 73 0.71 6.15 -13.72
CA PHE A 73 0.29 5.32 -14.83
C PHE A 73 -0.88 5.96 -15.56
N LYS A 74 -0.95 5.73 -16.87
CA LYS A 74 -2.06 6.14 -17.70
C LYS A 74 -3.03 4.96 -17.83
N VAL A 75 -4.28 5.19 -17.45
CA VAL A 75 -5.38 4.26 -17.68
C VAL A 75 -6.06 4.67 -18.99
N SER A 76 -6.24 3.69 -19.87
CA SER A 76 -7.12 3.76 -21.03
C SER A 76 -8.14 2.62 -20.89
N ILE A 77 -9.43 2.87 -21.12
CA ILE A 77 -10.55 1.91 -20.93
C ILE A 77 -11.21 1.57 -22.25
#